data_AF-A0A1R3L6B4-F1
#
_entry.id   AF-A0A1R3L6B4-F1
#
_cell.length_a   1.000
_cell.length_b   1.000
_cell.length_c   1.000
_cell.angle_alpha   90.00
_cell.angle_beta   90.00
_cell.angle_gamma   90.00
#
_symmetry.space_group_name_H-M   'P 1'
#
loop_
_entity.id
_entity.type
_entity.pdbx_description
1 polymer ?
#
loop_
_entity_poly.entity_id
_entity_poly.type
_entity_poly.pdbx_seq_one_letter_code
_entity_poly.pdbx_strand_id
1 'polypeptide(L)'
;MVEAVAGSWDGGAGGGKPKKFKRIRSKYRSEPHNAYGQRAIFIWLRSLRRTVPLYSTLAIYFLVCHIAREPILPTNILKWASEGKLPFLVAFTEMDRRLEKPSSPFPLSSRALFRPILVIGAEQLEATAASIAQAVGLRLPSVKFYAIAHRYLKELSLPVEKILPHACRIY
;
A
#
# COMPACT_ATOMS: atom_id res chain seq x y z
N MET A 1 -15.00 14.78 -76.33
CA MET A 1 -14.18 13.64 -76.78
C MET A 1 -13.21 13.33 -75.67
N VAL A 2 -13.26 12.10 -75.15
CA VAL A 2 -12.34 11.37 -74.25
C VAL A 2 -12.01 11.97 -72.87
N GLU A 3 -11.88 11.23 -71.77
CA GLU A 3 -12.38 9.91 -71.32
C GLU A 3 -12.16 9.88 -69.78
N ALA A 4 -12.83 8.95 -69.11
CA ALA A 4 -12.80 8.75 -67.66
C ALA A 4 -11.47 8.17 -67.13
N VAL A 5 -11.12 8.50 -65.88
CA VAL A 5 -10.35 7.58 -65.02
C VAL A 5 -11.03 7.52 -63.66
N ALA A 6 -11.57 6.34 -63.36
CA ALA A 6 -12.13 5.97 -62.08
C ALA A 6 -11.02 5.83 -61.03
N GLY A 7 -11.24 6.46 -59.87
CA GLY A 7 -10.48 6.26 -58.65
C GLY A 7 -11.44 6.09 -57.49
N SER A 8 -11.98 4.87 -57.36
CA SER A 8 -12.53 4.37 -56.11
C SER A 8 -11.46 4.51 -55.02
N TRP A 9 -11.85 4.83 -53.78
CA TRP A 9 -11.33 4.21 -52.55
C TRP A 9 -12.20 4.62 -51.35
N ASP A 10 -12.94 3.60 -50.91
CA ASP A 10 -13.63 3.32 -49.67
C ASP A 10 -13.72 4.38 -48.56
N GLY A 11 -14.98 4.62 -48.19
CA GLY A 11 -15.39 5.14 -46.90
C GLY A 11 -14.97 4.20 -45.77
N GLY A 12 -13.88 4.57 -45.10
CA GLY A 12 -13.51 4.03 -43.79
C GLY A 12 -14.41 4.62 -42.70
N ALA A 13 -15.59 4.05 -42.51
CA ALA A 13 -16.40 4.24 -41.31
C ALA A 13 -15.65 3.69 -40.08
N GLY A 14 -14.76 4.51 -39.52
CA GLY A 14 -14.12 4.30 -38.23
C GLY A 14 -15.14 4.48 -37.11
N GLY A 15 -16.07 3.54 -36.99
CA GLY A 15 -17.02 3.44 -35.88
C GLY A 15 -16.29 3.21 -34.57
N GLY A 16 -15.79 4.28 -33.97
CA GLY A 16 -15.35 4.30 -32.60
C GLY A 16 -16.54 3.90 -31.73
N LYS A 17 -16.57 2.62 -31.31
CA LYS A 17 -17.62 2.12 -30.41
C LYS A 17 -17.73 3.11 -29.25
N PRO A 18 -18.90 3.70 -28.97
CA PRO A 18 -19.05 4.57 -27.82
C PRO A 18 -18.64 3.74 -26.60
N LYS A 19 -17.67 4.25 -25.83
CA LYS A 19 -17.24 3.64 -24.57
C LYS A 19 -18.51 3.37 -23.77
N LYS A 20 -18.89 2.10 -23.62
CA LYS A 20 -20.16 1.71 -22.98
C LYS A 20 -20.21 2.35 -21.61
N PHE A 21 -20.99 3.42 -21.47
CA PHE A 21 -21.26 4.03 -20.17
C PHE A 21 -21.89 2.95 -19.32
N LYS A 22 -21.23 2.56 -18.23
CA LYS A 22 -21.80 1.59 -17.30
C LYS A 22 -23.10 2.19 -16.80
N ARG A 23 -24.24 1.55 -17.12
CA ARG A 23 -25.56 1.94 -16.64
C ARG A 23 -25.50 2.06 -15.11
N ILE A 24 -25.76 3.27 -14.61
CA ILE A 24 -25.81 3.56 -13.19
C ILE A 24 -26.96 2.73 -12.60
N ARG A 25 -26.67 1.89 -11.60
CA ARG A 25 -27.70 1.09 -10.92
C ARG A 25 -28.68 2.04 -10.23
N SER A 26 -29.98 1.74 -10.31
CA SER A 26 -31.06 2.57 -9.75
C SER A 26 -30.82 2.99 -8.30
N LYS A 27 -30.26 2.07 -7.48
CA LYS A 27 -29.92 2.29 -6.06
C LYS A 27 -28.93 3.42 -5.81
N TYR A 28 -28.10 3.80 -6.78
CA TYR A 28 -27.03 4.78 -6.59
C TYR A 28 -27.22 6.06 -7.41
N ARG A 29 -28.37 6.23 -8.09
CA ARG A 29 -28.60 7.33 -9.04
C ARG A 29 -28.53 8.73 -8.40
N SER A 30 -28.78 8.83 -7.09
CA SER A 30 -28.70 10.06 -6.30
C SER A 30 -27.28 10.46 -5.89
N GLU A 31 -26.29 9.57 -6.05
CA GLU A 31 -24.90 9.88 -5.70
C GLU A 31 -24.22 10.70 -6.81
N PRO A 32 -23.26 11.57 -6.50
CA PRO A 32 -22.48 12.28 -7.52
C PRO A 32 -21.64 11.29 -8.35
N HIS A 33 -21.63 11.46 -9.68
CA HIS A 33 -20.86 10.63 -10.62
C HIS A 33 -19.94 11.49 -11.50
N ASN A 34 -18.84 10.91 -11.97
CA ASN A 34 -18.02 11.55 -13.01
C ASN A 34 -18.65 11.38 -14.40
N ALA A 35 -18.09 12.07 -15.40
CA ALA A 35 -18.52 11.98 -16.79
C ALA A 35 -18.55 10.54 -17.35
N TYR A 36 -17.80 9.61 -16.76
CA TYR A 36 -17.74 8.19 -17.13
C TYR A 36 -18.74 7.30 -16.37
N GLY A 37 -19.63 7.87 -15.55
CA GLY A 37 -20.62 7.14 -14.74
C GLY A 37 -20.01 6.40 -13.54
N GLN A 38 -18.80 6.77 -13.10
CA GLN A 38 -18.21 6.24 -11.88
C GLN A 38 -18.66 7.08 -10.68
N ARG A 39 -19.06 6.40 -9.59
CA ARG A 39 -19.47 7.06 -8.34
C ARG A 39 -18.30 7.85 -7.75
N ALA A 40 -18.51 9.13 -7.43
CA ALA A 40 -17.49 10.01 -6.87
C ALA A 40 -16.90 9.47 -5.57
N ILE A 41 -17.70 8.76 -4.77
CA ILE A 41 -17.28 8.07 -3.54
C ILE A 41 -16.12 7.09 -3.81
N PHE A 42 -16.14 6.32 -4.90
CA PHE A 42 -15.04 5.40 -5.23
C PHE A 42 -13.79 6.13 -5.70
N ILE A 43 -13.95 7.26 -6.41
CA ILE A 43 -12.84 8.09 -6.85
C ILE A 43 -12.15 8.70 -5.63
N TRP A 44 -12.93 9.27 -4.70
CA TRP A 44 -12.46 9.81 -3.45
C TRP A 44 -11.77 8.74 -2.59
N LEU A 45 -12.39 7.56 -2.41
CA LEU A 45 -11.79 6.45 -1.66
C LEU A 45 -10.46 6.00 -2.26
N ARG A 46 -10.38 5.90 -3.60
CA ARG A 46 -9.13 5.55 -4.30
C ARG A 46 -8.07 6.62 -4.09
N SER A 47 -8.44 7.90 -4.13
CA SER A 47 -7.53 9.02 -3.90
C SER A 47 -7.02 9.02 -2.45
N LEU A 48 -7.91 8.82 -1.48
CA LEU A 48 -7.55 8.76 -0.07
C LEU A 48 -6.56 7.62 0.20
N ARG A 49 -6.83 6.42 -0.29
CA ARG A 49 -5.95 5.26 -0.13
C ARG A 49 -4.59 5.42 -0.79
N ARG A 50 -4.47 6.29 -1.80
CA ARG A 50 -3.17 6.67 -2.39
C ARG A 50 -2.44 7.71 -1.56
N THR A 51 -3.17 8.61 -0.91
CA THR A 51 -2.59 9.72 -0.14
C THR A 51 -2.03 9.23 1.19
N VAL A 52 -2.79 8.39 1.90
CA VAL A 52 -2.35 7.79 3.18
C VAL A 52 -2.53 6.29 3.10
N PRO A 53 -1.51 5.57 2.63
CA PRO A 53 -1.56 4.13 2.59
C PRO A 53 -1.58 3.53 4.00
N LEU A 54 -2.39 2.48 4.19
CA LEU A 54 -2.46 1.81 5.50
C LEU A 54 -1.11 1.23 5.94
N TYR A 55 -0.28 0.81 5.00
CA TYR A 55 1.05 0.27 5.28
C TYR A 55 2.03 1.31 5.82
N SER A 56 1.75 2.59 5.67
CA SER A 56 2.54 3.65 6.29
C SER A 56 2.56 3.49 7.81
N THR A 57 1.52 2.90 8.42
CA THR A 57 1.51 2.57 9.86
C THR A 57 2.59 1.54 10.24
N LEU A 58 2.80 0.50 9.42
CA LEU A 58 3.88 -0.47 9.62
C LEU A 58 5.26 0.17 9.37
N ALA A 59 5.35 1.06 8.37
CA ALA A 59 6.58 1.78 8.07
C ALA A 59 6.96 2.70 9.23
N ILE A 60 6.00 3.41 9.82
CA ILE A 60 6.20 4.23 11.02
C ILE A 60 6.60 3.35 12.21
N TYR A 61 5.93 2.21 12.42
CA TYR A 61 6.30 1.26 13.48
C TYR A 61 7.74 0.77 13.32
N PHE A 62 8.15 0.42 12.10
CA PHE A 62 9.54 0.06 11.78
C PHE A 62 10.52 1.20 12.09
N LEU A 63 10.20 2.43 11.69
CA LEU A 63 11.03 3.60 11.98
C LEU A 63 11.23 3.83 13.47
N VAL A 64 10.16 3.70 14.27
CA VAL A 64 10.24 3.84 15.73
C VAL A 64 11.16 2.76 16.32
N CYS A 65 11.02 1.50 15.88
CA CYS A 65 11.93 0.43 16.29
C CYS A 65 13.39 0.71 15.89
N HIS A 66 13.60 1.27 14.69
CA HIS A 66 14.92 1.61 14.16
C HIS A 66 15.58 2.73 14.97
N ILE A 67 14.82 3.77 15.33
CA ILE A 67 15.28 4.85 16.22
C ILE A 67 15.61 4.31 17.62
N ALA A 68 14.80 3.38 18.14
CA ALA A 68 15.07 2.69 19.40
C ALA A 68 16.28 1.73 19.34
N ARG A 69 16.88 1.54 18.16
CA ARG A 69 18.01 0.63 17.89
C ARG A 69 17.69 -0.84 18.23
N GLU A 70 16.43 -1.22 18.09
CA GLU A 70 15.99 -2.61 18.21
C GLU A 70 16.53 -3.42 17.02
N PRO A 71 16.95 -4.69 17.21
CA PRO A 71 17.51 -5.51 16.15
C PRO A 71 16.43 -6.05 15.18
N ILE A 72 15.45 -5.26 14.78
CA ILE A 72 14.26 -5.71 14.02
C ILE A 72 14.47 -5.49 12.52
N LEU A 73 14.13 -6.49 11.70
CA LEU A 73 14.07 -6.35 10.24
C LEU A 73 12.64 -6.07 9.76
N PRO A 74 12.46 -5.45 8.59
CA PRO A 74 11.15 -5.30 7.95
C PRO A 74 10.42 -6.64 7.81
N THR A 75 11.15 -7.73 7.52
CA THR A 75 10.62 -9.10 7.44
C THR A 75 9.97 -9.57 8.76
N ASN A 76 10.53 -9.21 9.90
CA ASN A 76 9.98 -9.58 11.20
C ASN A 76 8.63 -8.90 11.44
N ILE A 77 8.51 -7.62 11.10
CA ILE A 77 7.26 -6.86 11.25
C ILE A 77 6.17 -7.45 10.35
N LEU A 78 6.51 -7.77 9.10
CA LEU A 78 5.58 -8.42 8.19
C LEU A 78 5.15 -9.81 8.68
N LYS A 79 6.10 -10.58 9.23
CA LYS A 79 5.82 -11.87 9.88
C LYS A 79 4.87 -11.69 11.06
N TRP A 80 5.13 -10.74 11.96
CA TRP A 80 4.25 -10.46 13.11
C TRP A 80 2.86 -9.99 12.70
N ALA A 81 2.75 -9.17 11.65
CA ALA A 81 1.47 -8.75 11.10
C ALA A 81 0.69 -9.93 10.49
N SER A 82 1.39 -10.86 9.84
CA SER A 82 0.78 -12.05 9.22
C SER A 82 0.40 -13.12 10.24
N GLU A 83 1.20 -13.30 11.28
CA GLU A 83 0.94 -14.19 12.42
C GLU A 83 -0.13 -13.64 13.37
N GLY A 84 -0.58 -12.40 13.19
CA GLY A 84 -1.56 -11.74 14.05
C GLY A 84 -1.02 -11.25 15.40
N LYS A 85 0.29 -11.36 15.64
CA LYS A 85 0.96 -10.77 16.81
C LYS A 85 0.84 -9.25 16.83
N LEU A 86 0.83 -8.64 15.63
CA LEU A 86 0.55 -7.23 15.44
C LEU A 86 -0.85 -7.11 14.82
N PRO A 87 -1.78 -6.33 15.41
CA PRO A 87 -3.19 -6.29 15.00
C PRO A 87 -3.40 -5.49 13.71
N PHE A 88 -2.54 -5.62 12.70
CA PHE A 88 -2.61 -4.85 11.45
C PHE A 88 -3.78 -5.29 10.56
N LEU A 89 -3.92 -6.59 10.34
CA LEU A 89 -4.94 -7.14 9.44
C LEU A 89 -6.35 -7.03 10.01
N VAL A 90 -6.48 -6.98 11.33
CA VAL A 90 -7.76 -6.95 12.06
C VAL A 90 -8.08 -5.58 12.65
N ALA A 91 -7.14 -4.62 12.70
CA ALA A 91 -7.38 -3.29 13.28
C ALA A 91 -8.66 -2.62 12.77
N PHE A 92 -9.02 -2.83 11.49
CA PHE A 92 -10.21 -2.24 10.89
C PHE A 92 -11.52 -2.61 11.61
N THR A 93 -11.61 -3.74 12.31
CA THR A 93 -12.82 -4.14 13.03
C THR A 93 -13.04 -3.29 14.28
N GLU A 94 -11.95 -2.81 14.88
CA GLU A 94 -11.97 -1.93 16.04
C GLU A 94 -12.19 -0.46 15.63
N MET A 95 -11.89 -0.10 14.38
CA MET A 95 -12.08 1.26 13.87
C MET A 95 -13.55 1.67 13.88
N ASP A 96 -14.50 0.76 13.59
CA ASP A 96 -15.93 1.06 13.68
C ASP A 96 -16.39 1.35 15.12
N ARG A 97 -15.66 0.87 16.14
CA ARG A 97 -15.93 1.16 17.55
C ARG A 97 -15.35 2.51 17.98
N ARG A 98 -14.18 2.86 17.46
CA ARG A 98 -13.43 4.07 17.85
C ARG A 98 -13.81 5.31 17.05
N LEU A 99 -14.11 5.13 15.76
CA LEU A 99 -14.69 6.17 14.95
C LEU A 99 -16.17 6.20 15.32
N GLU A 100 -16.57 7.21 16.08
CA GLU A 100 -17.98 7.46 16.37
C GLU A 100 -18.81 7.30 15.08
N LYS A 101 -19.97 6.65 15.21
CA LYS A 101 -20.86 6.36 14.08
C LYS A 101 -21.00 7.63 13.25
N PRO A 102 -20.64 7.64 11.96
CA PRO A 102 -20.51 8.88 11.21
C PRO A 102 -21.84 9.64 11.25
N SER A 103 -21.83 10.82 11.90
CA SER A 103 -22.99 11.71 12.05
C SER A 103 -23.36 12.45 10.75
N SER A 104 -22.71 12.09 9.65
CA SER A 104 -22.67 12.78 8.36
C SER A 104 -22.76 11.72 7.25
N PRO A 105 -23.19 12.02 5.99
CA PRO A 105 -23.67 11.04 5.03
C PRO A 105 -22.53 10.27 4.35
N PHE A 106 -21.57 9.76 5.13
CA PHE A 106 -20.42 9.01 4.67
C PHE A 106 -20.82 7.54 4.46
N PRO A 107 -20.99 7.07 3.21
CA PRO A 107 -21.54 5.75 2.95
C PRO A 107 -20.47 4.64 2.95
N LEU A 108 -19.31 4.91 3.56
CA LEU A 108 -18.16 4.01 3.54
C LEU A 108 -17.97 3.37 4.92
N SER A 109 -17.98 2.04 4.96
CA SER A 109 -17.66 1.29 6.17
C SER A 109 -16.17 1.39 6.51
N SER A 110 -15.80 1.26 7.78
CA SER A 110 -14.38 1.22 8.17
C SER A 110 -13.64 0.07 7.49
N ARG A 111 -14.31 -1.04 7.21
CA ARG A 111 -13.77 -2.12 6.38
C ARG A 111 -13.42 -1.67 4.95
N ALA A 112 -14.21 -0.79 4.34
CA ALA A 112 -13.92 -0.26 3.00
C ALA A 112 -12.77 0.76 3.01
N LEU A 113 -12.44 1.37 4.15
CA LEU A 113 -11.35 2.33 4.30
C LEU A 113 -10.05 1.64 4.74
N PHE A 114 -10.12 0.95 5.87
CA PHE A 114 -8.99 0.50 6.66
C PHE A 114 -8.63 -0.98 6.50
N ARG A 115 -9.37 -1.76 5.70
CA ARG A 115 -8.96 -3.14 5.42
C ARG A 115 -7.71 -3.13 4.54
N PRO A 116 -6.58 -3.73 4.98
CA PRO A 116 -5.41 -3.90 4.13
C PRO A 116 -5.75 -4.84 2.97
N ILE A 117 -5.49 -4.41 1.73
CA ILE A 117 -5.77 -5.21 0.52
C ILE A 117 -4.50 -5.91 0.02
N LEU A 118 -3.33 -5.37 0.33
CA LEU A 118 -2.05 -5.88 -0.15
C LEU A 118 -1.14 -6.21 1.05
N VAL A 119 -0.56 -7.40 1.02
CA VAL A 119 0.62 -7.71 1.84
C VAL A 119 1.82 -7.15 1.08
N ILE A 120 2.55 -6.26 1.72
CA ILE A 120 3.69 -5.56 1.11
C ILE A 120 4.97 -6.35 1.38
N GLY A 121 5.88 -6.33 0.41
CA GLY A 121 7.21 -6.93 0.57
C GLY A 121 8.09 -6.16 1.55
N ALA A 122 9.10 -6.82 2.11
CA ALA A 122 10.05 -6.21 3.06
C ALA A 122 10.75 -4.98 2.46
N GLU A 123 11.18 -5.07 1.19
CA GLU A 123 11.82 -3.99 0.46
C GLU A 123 10.93 -2.75 0.34
N GLN A 124 9.67 -2.94 -0.04
CA GLN A 124 8.73 -1.82 -0.17
C GLN A 124 8.40 -1.19 1.18
N LEU A 125 8.36 -1.98 2.26
CA LEU A 125 8.21 -1.46 3.62
C LEU A 125 9.39 -0.58 4.01
N GLU A 126 10.62 -1.04 3.72
CA GLU A 126 11.85 -0.30 3.97
C GLU A 126 11.94 0.98 3.14
N ALA A 127 11.67 0.91 1.83
CA ALA A 127 11.65 2.06 0.93
C ALA A 127 10.63 3.11 1.39
N THR A 128 9.45 2.67 1.85
CA THR A 128 8.43 3.56 2.41
C THR A 128 8.92 4.22 3.70
N ALA A 129 9.53 3.45 4.60
CA ALA A 129 10.08 3.98 5.84
C ALA A 129 11.17 5.02 5.56
N ALA A 130 12.09 4.74 4.64
CA ALA A 130 13.12 5.69 4.21
C ALA A 130 12.50 6.97 3.63
N SER A 131 11.48 6.84 2.77
CA SER A 131 10.75 7.97 2.19
C SER A 131 10.07 8.84 3.26
N ILE A 132 9.42 8.22 4.26
CA ILE A 132 8.79 8.93 5.38
C ILE A 132 9.86 9.63 6.22
N ALA A 133 10.97 8.97 6.54
CA ALA A 133 12.04 9.57 7.32
C ALA A 133 12.65 10.80 6.61
N GLN A 134 12.86 10.70 5.30
CA GLN A 134 13.32 11.83 4.48
C GLN A 134 12.32 12.98 4.46
N ALA A 135 11.03 12.67 4.25
CA ALA A 135 9.97 13.69 4.22
C ALA A 135 9.82 14.44 5.55
N VAL A 136 10.08 13.77 6.68
CA VAL A 136 10.02 14.36 8.03
C VAL A 136 11.36 15.01 8.43
N GLY A 137 12.45 14.79 7.67
CA GLY A 137 13.79 15.28 8.03
C GLY A 137 14.43 14.52 9.20
N LEU A 138 14.03 13.26 9.41
CA LEU A 138 14.56 12.39 10.46
C LEU A 138 15.96 11.88 10.08
N ARG A 139 16.94 12.13 10.95
CA ARG A 139 18.27 11.52 10.84
C ARG A 139 18.24 10.13 11.47
N LEU A 140 18.22 9.10 10.64
CA LEU A 140 18.18 7.73 11.11
C LEU A 140 19.57 7.25 11.58
N PRO A 141 19.66 6.51 12.70
CA PRO A 141 20.90 5.86 13.11
C PRO A 141 21.27 4.73 12.14
N SER A 142 22.54 4.29 12.16
CA SER A 142 22.93 3.09 11.41
C SER A 142 22.29 1.84 12.00
N VAL A 143 21.97 0.88 11.12
CA VAL A 143 21.39 -0.42 11.48
C VAL A 143 22.33 -1.15 12.43
N LYS A 144 21.79 -1.72 13.51
CA LYS A 144 22.56 -2.45 14.53
C LYS A 144 22.88 -3.87 14.06
N PHE A 145 23.71 -3.99 13.02
CA PHE A 145 24.06 -5.25 12.37
C PHE A 145 24.49 -6.35 13.35
N TYR A 146 25.39 -6.01 14.29
CA TYR A 146 25.85 -6.95 15.31
C TYR A 146 24.70 -7.62 16.08
N ALA A 147 23.72 -6.84 16.53
CA ALA A 147 22.60 -7.35 17.31
C ALA A 147 21.64 -8.20 16.46
N ILE A 148 21.46 -7.84 15.19
CA ILE A 148 20.69 -8.62 14.21
C ILE A 148 21.36 -9.97 13.97
N ALA A 149 22.66 -9.97 13.64
CA ALA A 149 23.44 -11.18 13.36
C ALA A 149 23.46 -12.10 14.59
N HIS A 150 23.75 -11.55 15.77
CA HIS A 150 23.73 -12.29 17.03
C HIS A 150 22.35 -12.93 17.31
N ARG A 151 21.24 -12.20 17.07
CA ARG A 151 19.89 -12.78 17.22
C ARG A 151 19.67 -13.96 16.28
N TYR A 152 19.99 -13.80 14.99
CA TYR A 152 19.78 -14.88 14.02
C TYR A 152 20.66 -16.11 14.30
N LEU A 153 21.91 -15.90 14.72
CA LEU A 153 22.78 -17.01 15.11
C LEU A 153 22.18 -17.79 16.29
N LYS A 154 21.58 -17.09 17.28
CA LYS A 154 20.87 -17.75 18.37
C LYS A 154 19.60 -18.47 17.93
N GLU A 155 18.77 -17.85 17.09
CA GLU A 155 17.53 -18.45 16.59
C GLU A 155 17.79 -19.71 15.74
N LEU A 156 18.92 -19.75 15.04
CA LEU A 156 19.35 -20.90 14.23
C LEU A 156 20.22 -21.91 15.01
N SER A 157 20.48 -21.68 16.30
CA SER A 157 21.37 -22.51 17.12
C SER A 157 22.78 -22.69 16.54
N LEU A 158 23.31 -21.63 15.92
CA LEU A 158 24.63 -21.62 15.28
C LEU A 158 25.73 -21.10 16.24
N PRO A 159 27.00 -21.53 16.09
CA PRO A 159 28.09 -21.06 16.94
C PRO A 159 28.37 -19.56 16.77
N VAL A 160 27.95 -18.77 17.77
CA VAL A 160 28.02 -17.31 17.75
C VAL A 160 29.48 -16.85 17.74
N GLU A 161 30.32 -17.47 18.57
CA GLU A 161 31.71 -17.10 18.82
C GLU A 161 32.57 -17.27 17.57
N LYS A 162 32.21 -18.22 16.70
CA LYS A 162 32.93 -18.50 15.45
C LYS A 162 32.45 -17.60 14.33
N ILE A 163 31.13 -17.46 14.13
CA ILE A 163 30.57 -16.84 12.93
C ILE A 163 30.49 -15.31 13.06
N LEU A 164 30.14 -14.79 14.24
CA LEU A 164 29.88 -13.37 14.43
C LEU A 164 31.12 -12.48 14.13
N PRO A 165 32.35 -12.84 14.55
CA PRO A 165 33.54 -12.05 14.21
C PRO A 165 33.81 -11.99 12.70
N HIS A 166 33.50 -13.07 11.96
CA HIS A 166 33.64 -13.08 10.50
C HIS A 166 32.55 -12.25 9.83
N ALA A 167 31.31 -12.37 10.29
CA ALA A 167 30.18 -11.58 9.77
C ALA A 167 30.40 -10.08 9.95
N CYS A 168 30.95 -9.65 11.09
CA CYS A 168 31.23 -8.23 11.37
C CYS A 168 32.40 -7.65 10.57
N ARG A 169 33.17 -8.46 9.83
CA ARG A 169 34.26 -7.97 8.95
C ARG A 169 33.79 -7.69 7.52
N ILE A 170 32.59 -8.16 7.14
CA ILE A 170 32.03 -7.98 5.80
C ILE A 170 31.30 -6.63 5.68
N TYR A 171 30.93 -6.03 6.81
CA TYR A 171 30.13 -4.81 6.92
C TYR A 171 30.97 -3.69 7.56
#